data_AF-A0A2L2Z0U7-F1
#
_entry.id   AF-A0A2L2Z0U7-F1
#
_cell.length_a   1.000
_cell.length_b   1.000
_cell.length_c   1.000
_cell.angle_alpha   90.00
_cell.angle_beta   90.00
_cell.angle_gamma   90.00
#
_symmetry.space_group_name_H-M   'P 1'
#
loop_
_entity.id
_entity.type
_entity.pdbx_description
1 polymer ?
#
loop_
_entity_poly.entity_id
_entity_poly.type
_entity_poly.pdbx_seq_one_letter_code
_entity_poly.pdbx_strand_id
1 'polypeptide(L)'
;VLQSINCEKETCFQSKARDIKSPSDFSIAYIVQTSGSTGQPKIVQVPHQCILPNILDLKSQFSINTDDNILLCSPLTFDPSIIDIFLFCASGCTLTIIPDEIRSIPKK
;
A
#
# COMPACT_ATOMS: atom_id res chain seq x y z
N VAL A 1 -3.66 -17.92 2.67
CA VAL A 1 -5.04 -17.92 3.19
C VAL A 1 -5.54 -16.49 3.05
N LEU A 2 -6.09 -16.15 1.89
CA LEU A 2 -6.70 -14.83 1.65
C LEU A 2 -8.13 -14.94 2.17
N GLN A 3 -8.39 -14.39 3.36
CA GLN A 3 -9.75 -14.31 3.88
C GLN A 3 -10.41 -13.06 3.32
N SER A 4 -11.56 -13.27 2.69
CA SER A 4 -12.44 -12.28 2.10
C SER A 4 -12.86 -11.24 3.15
N ILE A 5 -12.48 -9.98 2.94
CA ILE A 5 -12.93 -8.84 3.74
C ILE A 5 -14.17 -8.27 3.04
N ASN A 6 -15.33 -8.37 3.69
CA ASN A 6 -16.55 -7.70 3.26
C ASN A 6 -16.44 -6.21 3.60
N CYS A 7 -16.62 -5.37 2.58
CA CYS A 7 -16.49 -3.92 2.64
C CYS A 7 -17.84 -3.28 3.05
N GLU A 8 -17.96 -2.87 4.31
CA GLU A 8 -19.03 -1.96 4.75
C GLU A 8 -18.51 -0.51 4.67
N LYS A 9 -19.43 0.40 4.31
CA LYS A 9 -19.13 1.73 3.76
C LYS A 9 -18.73 2.77 4.81
N GLU A 10 -18.06 3.81 4.27
CA GLU A 10 -17.96 5.21 4.74
C GLU A 10 -16.69 5.64 5.48
N THR A 11 -15.80 6.35 4.77
CA THR A 11 -15.62 7.83 4.91
C THR A 11 -14.52 8.34 3.97
N CYS A 12 -14.87 9.24 3.04
CA CYS A 12 -13.92 9.91 2.14
C CYS A 12 -13.57 11.30 2.70
N PHE A 13 -12.29 11.52 3.03
CA PHE A 13 -11.77 12.78 3.57
C PHE A 13 -11.57 13.79 2.42
N GLN A 14 -12.31 14.90 2.40
CA GLN A 14 -12.20 15.90 1.34
C GLN A 14 -11.10 16.92 1.65
N SER A 15 -10.00 16.87 0.88
CA SER A 15 -9.07 17.98 0.73
C SER A 15 -9.16 18.55 -0.69
N LYS A 16 -9.02 19.87 -0.81
CA LYS A 16 -9.24 20.65 -2.05
C LYS A 16 -8.08 20.42 -3.04
N ALA A 17 -8.06 19.28 -3.72
CA ALA A 17 -7.13 18.99 -4.81
C ALA A 17 -7.64 19.60 -6.13
N ARG A 18 -6.70 19.94 -7.03
CA ARG A 18 -6.94 20.37 -8.43
C ARG A 18 -8.00 19.48 -9.09
N ASP A 19 -8.68 19.99 -10.13
CA ASP A 19 -9.78 19.38 -10.91
C ASP A 19 -9.37 18.06 -11.61
N ILE A 20 -8.91 17.10 -10.81
CA ILE A 20 -8.49 15.75 -11.16
C ILE A 20 -9.76 14.94 -10.96
N LYS A 21 -10.29 14.40 -12.06
CA LYS A 21 -11.39 13.45 -12.00
C LYS A 21 -10.99 12.36 -11.02
N SER A 22 -11.75 12.21 -9.93
CA SER A 22 -11.47 11.18 -8.93
C SER A 22 -11.40 9.82 -9.65
N PRO A 23 -10.39 8.99 -9.37
CA PRO A 23 -10.31 7.66 -9.98
C PRO A 23 -11.62 6.91 -9.71
N SER A 24 -12.16 6.21 -10.70
CA SER A 24 -13.28 5.31 -10.43
C SER A 24 -12.84 4.18 -9.49
N ASP A 25 -13.76 3.57 -8.75
CA ASP A 25 -13.42 2.47 -7.83
C ASP A 25 -12.71 1.30 -8.54
N PHE A 26 -12.96 1.13 -9.84
CA PHE A 26 -12.38 0.11 -10.70
C PHE A 26 -11.09 0.53 -11.40
N SER A 27 -10.63 1.77 -11.21
CA SER A 27 -9.34 2.21 -11.74
C SER A 27 -8.19 1.45 -11.07
N ILE A 28 -7.21 1.03 -11.85
CA ILE A 28 -6.04 0.29 -11.36
C ILE A 28 -5.15 1.23 -10.56
N ALA A 29 -4.87 0.86 -9.31
CA ALA A 29 -3.96 1.59 -8.41
C ALA A 29 -2.50 1.15 -8.60
N TYR A 30 -2.25 -0.15 -8.70
CA TYR A 30 -0.92 -0.69 -8.92
C TYR A 30 -0.94 -2.04 -9.62
N ILE A 31 0.23 -2.41 -10.13
CA ILE A 31 0.48 -3.69 -10.78
C ILE A 31 1.71 -4.32 -10.13
N VAL A 32 1.60 -5.59 -9.73
CA VAL A 32 2.73 -6.37 -9.23
C VAL A 32 2.93 -7.61 -10.08
N GLN A 33 4.19 -7.94 -10.33
CA GLN A 33 4.59 -9.16 -11.01
C GLN A 33 4.93 -10.22 -9.97
N THR A 34 4.38 -11.42 -10.15
CA THR A 34 4.68 -12.57 -9.29
C THR A 34 5.28 -13.72 -10.09
N SER A 35 6.11 -14.55 -9.45
CA SER A 35 6.63 -15.76 -10.06
C SER A 35 5.48 -16.74 -10.34
N GLY A 36 5.25 -17.08 -11.60
CA GLY A 36 4.28 -18.11 -11.96
C GLY A 36 4.87 -19.51 -11.77
N SER A 37 4.04 -20.43 -11.29
CA SER A 37 4.39 -21.86 -11.16
C SER A 37 4.72 -22.53 -12.50
N THR A 38 4.35 -21.91 -13.62
CA THR A 38 4.62 -22.36 -15.00
C THR A 38 5.88 -21.75 -15.60
N GLY A 39 6.66 -21.00 -14.81
CA GLY A 39 7.87 -20.29 -15.25
C GLY A 39 7.59 -18.96 -15.96
N GLN A 40 6.34 -18.65 -16.27
CA GLN A 40 5.94 -17.36 -16.85
C GLN A 40 5.44 -16.41 -15.75
N PRO A 41 5.89 -15.15 -15.70
CA PRO A 41 5.43 -14.20 -14.70
C PRO A 41 3.93 -13.92 -14.82
N LYS A 42 3.26 -13.82 -13.67
CA LYS A 42 1.85 -13.43 -13.60
C LYS A 42 1.74 -11.95 -13.25
N ILE A 43 0.91 -11.22 -13.98
CA ILE A 43 0.59 -9.83 -13.72
C ILE A 43 -0.66 -9.75 -12.86
N VAL A 44 -0.57 -9.06 -11.72
CA VAL A 44 -1.69 -8.82 -10.83
C VAL A 44 -2.02 -7.33 -10.88
N GLN A 45 -3.21 -7.00 -11.37
CA GLN A 45 -3.72 -5.63 -11.42
C GLN A 45 -4.65 -5.40 -10.24
N VAL A 46 -4.35 -4.40 -9.40
CA VAL A 46 -5.11 -4.15 -8.17
C VAL A 46 -5.83 -2.80 -8.27
N PRO A 47 -7.16 -2.77 -8.27
CA PRO A 47 -7.95 -1.53 -8.25
C PRO A 47 -7.80 -0.74 -6.94
N HIS A 48 -8.05 0.58 -6.99
CA HIS A 48 -8.04 1.46 -5.81
C HIS A 48 -8.95 0.97 -4.68
N GLN A 49 -10.15 0.48 -5.00
CA GLN A 49 -11.10 -0.02 -4.00
C GLN A 49 -10.57 -1.21 -3.18
N CYS A 50 -9.59 -1.96 -3.70
CA CYS A 50 -9.05 -3.13 -3.01
C CYS A 50 -8.02 -2.77 -1.94
N ILE A 51 -7.31 -1.65 -2.09
CA ILE A 51 -6.23 -1.27 -1.16
C ILE A 51 -6.69 -0.25 -0.12
N LEU A 52 -7.59 0.68 -0.49
CA LEU A 52 -7.96 1.79 0.38
C LEU A 52 -8.51 1.35 1.75
N PRO A 53 -9.44 0.38 1.86
CA PRO A 53 -9.96 -0.06 3.15
C PRO A 53 -8.86 -0.61 4.07
N ASN A 54 -7.93 -1.39 3.52
CA ASN A 54 -6.83 -1.97 4.28
C ASN A 54 -5.91 -0.90 4.87
N ILE A 55 -5.64 0.17 4.11
CA ILE A 55 -4.78 1.27 4.57
C ILE A 55 -5.46 2.08 5.68
N LEU A 56 -6.76 2.34 5.55
CA LEU A 56 -7.52 3.05 6.58
C LEU A 56 -7.64 2.22 7.86
N ASP A 57 -7.84 0.91 7.73
CA ASP A 57 -7.90 -0.01 8.86
C ASP A 57 -6.54 -0.09 9.60
N LEU A 58 -5.44 -0.30 8.87
CA LEU A 58 -4.09 -0.30 9.45
C LEU A 58 -3.75 1.02 10.15
N LYS A 59 -4.05 2.16 9.50
CA LYS A 59 -3.83 3.48 10.10
C LYS A 59 -4.57 3.62 11.43
N SER A 60 -5.84 3.21 11.47
CA SER A 60 -6.67 3.25 12.68
C SER A 60 -6.16 2.30 13.76
N GLN A 61 -5.92 1.03 13.39
CA GLN A 61 -5.49 -0.04 14.29
C GLN A 61 -4.18 0.30 15.01
N PHE A 62 -3.22 0.89 14.30
CA PHE A 62 -1.93 1.27 14.85
C PHE A 62 -1.87 2.74 15.31
N SER A 63 -2.99 3.48 15.24
CA SER A 63 -3.08 4.90 15.60
C SER A 63 -2.00 5.77 14.93
N ILE A 64 -1.69 5.45 13.67
CA ILE A 64 -0.62 6.09 12.92
C ILE A 64 -1.01 7.54 12.62
N ASN A 65 -0.10 8.45 12.94
CA ASN A 65 -0.28 9.88 12.81
C ASN A 65 0.98 10.54 12.20
N THR A 66 1.02 11.87 12.12
CA THR A 66 2.08 12.63 11.45
C THR A 66 3.46 12.51 12.11
N ASP A 67 3.50 12.12 13.39
CA ASP A 67 4.74 12.03 14.16
C ASP A 67 5.45 10.68 13.97
N ASP A 68 4.80 9.73 13.30
CA ASP A 68 5.35 8.39 13.04
C ASP A 68 6.33 8.35 11.87
N ASN A 69 7.10 7.27 11.84
CA ASN A 69 8.03 6.97 10.75
C ASN A 69 7.80 5.54 10.23
N ILE A 70 7.37 5.44 8.97
CA ILE A 70 7.18 4.18 8.27
C ILE A 70 8.49 3.82 7.55
N LEU A 71 8.94 2.59 7.73
CA LEU A 71 10.15 2.10 7.07
C LEU A 71 9.76 1.39 5.77
N LEU A 72 10.21 1.92 4.63
CA LEU A 72 10.13 1.21 3.35
C LEU A 72 11.22 0.14 3.32
N CYS A 73 10.93 -0.99 3.97
CA CYS A 73 11.88 -2.08 4.13
C CYS A 73 11.74 -3.15 3.04
N SER A 74 10.60 -3.22 2.35
CA SER A 74 10.41 -4.19 1.26
C SER A 74 10.90 -3.64 -0.09
N PRO A 75 11.40 -4.50 -1.00
CA PRO A 75 11.65 -4.08 -2.39
C PRO A 75 10.38 -3.55 -3.05
N LEU A 76 10.52 -2.49 -3.85
CA LEU A 76 9.40 -1.88 -4.60
C LEU A 76 8.72 -2.85 -5.59
N THR A 77 9.39 -3.95 -5.92
CA THR A 77 8.87 -5.01 -6.78
C THR A 77 8.00 -6.02 -6.04
N PHE A 78 7.80 -5.89 -4.73
CA PHE A 78 7.04 -6.82 -3.89
C PHE A 78 5.87 -6.12 -3.21
N ASP A 79 4.75 -6.82 -2.99
CA ASP A 79 3.50 -6.19 -2.55
C ASP A 79 3.52 -5.50 -1.17
N PRO A 80 4.37 -5.83 -0.17
CA PRO A 80 4.32 -5.14 1.12
C PRO A 80 4.84 -3.69 1.01
N SER A 81 5.69 -3.38 0.03
CA SER A 81 6.16 -2.01 -0.19
C SER A 81 5.01 -1.06 -0.55
N ILE A 82 3.93 -1.60 -1.14
CA ILE A 82 2.73 -0.84 -1.48
C ILE A 82 2.02 -0.39 -0.21
N ILE A 83 1.96 -1.24 0.82
CA ILE A 83 1.37 -0.88 2.11
C ILE A 83 2.17 0.26 2.74
N ASP A 84 3.50 0.15 2.80
CA ASP A 84 4.36 1.19 3.37
C ASP A 84 4.11 2.57 2.71
N ILE A 85 4.05 2.59 1.36
CA ILE A 85 3.84 3.83 0.59
C ILE A 85 2.46 4.42 0.82
N PHE A 86 1.39 3.61 0.70
CA PHE A 86 0.03 4.13 0.84
C PHE A 86 -0.30 4.53 2.28
N LEU A 87 0.26 3.83 3.27
CA LEU A 87 0.09 4.15 4.68
C LEU A 87 0.81 5.46 5.04
N PHE A 88 1.98 5.72 4.46
CA PHE A 88 2.65 7.02 4.54
C PHE A 88 1.78 8.12 3.93
N CYS A 89 1.30 7.93 2.69
CA CYS A 89 0.46 8.91 2.00
C CYS A 89 -0.85 9.21 2.75
N ALA A 90 -1.49 8.20 3.34
CA ALA A 90 -2.75 8.35 4.07
C ALA A 90 -2.58 8.96 5.48
N SER A 91 -1.39 8.82 6.07
CA SER A 91 -1.10 9.27 7.43
C SER A 91 -0.45 10.66 7.47
N GLY A 92 0.24 11.07 6.41
CA GLY A 92 1.03 12.30 6.39
C GLY A 92 2.28 12.23 7.30
N CYS A 93 2.72 11.02 7.62
CA CYS A 93 3.88 10.73 8.46
C CYS A 93 5.18 10.83 7.64
N THR A 94 6.31 10.36 8.19
CA THR A 94 7.58 10.27 7.44
C THR A 94 7.75 8.87 6.83
N LEU A 95 8.24 8.79 5.60
CA LEU A 95 8.69 7.53 4.98
C LEU A 95 10.22 7.47 4.94
N THR A 96 10.81 6.54 5.67
CA THR A 96 12.26 6.28 5.64
C THR A 96 12.57 5.16 4.66
N ILE A 97 13.38 5.46 3.65
CA ILE A 97 13.85 4.48 2.67
C ILE A 97 15.05 3.74 3.25
N ILE A 98 14.94 2.41 3.37
CA ILE A 98 16.06 1.58 3.82
C ILE A 98 16.96 1.26 2.62
N PRO A 99 18.27 1.59 2.68
CA PRO A 99 19.22 1.20 1.65
C PRO A 99 19.27 -0.33 1.44
N ASP A 100 19.44 -0.75 0.20
CA ASP A 100 19.44 -2.17 -0.19
C ASP A 100 20.52 -2.98 0.55
N GLU A 101 21.65 -2.35 0.87
CA GLU A 101 22.75 -2.94 1.63
C GLU A 101 22.30 -3.34 3.03
N ILE A 102 21.44 -2.53 3.68
CA ILE A 102 20.96 -2.81 5.03
C ILE A 102 19.84 -3.86 4.99
N ARG A 103 18.96 -3.78 4.00
CA ARG A 103 17.82 -4.71 3.83
C ARG A 103 18.24 -6.17 3.67
N SER A 104 19.36 -6.41 3.01
CA SER A 104 19.84 -7.77 2.66
C SER A 104 20.56 -8.51 3.80
N ILE A 105 20.76 -7.87 4.96
CA ILE A 105 21.55 -8.43 6.07
C ILE A 105 20.62 -8.92 7.19
N PRO A 106 20.37 -10.23 7.34
CA PRO A 106 19.92 -10.76 8.62
C PRO A 106 21.08 -10.62 9.61
N LYS A 107 20.93 -9.79 10.64
CA LYS A 107 21.90 -9.77 11.74
C LYS A 107 21.83 -11.13 12.45
N LYS A 108 22.90 -11.91 12.33
CA LYS A 108 23.14 -13.07 13.19
C LYS A 108 23.32 -12.63 14.63
#